data_AF-A0A498H5R2-F1
#
_entry.id   AF-A0A498H5R2-F1
#
_cell.length_a   1.000
_cell.length_b   1.000
_cell.length_c   1.000
_cell.angle_alpha   90.00
_cell.angle_beta   90.00
_cell.angle_gamma   90.00
#
_symmetry.space_group_name_H-M   'P 1'
#
loop_
_entity.id
_entity.type
_entity.pdbx_description
1 polymer ?
#
loop_
_entity_poly.entity_id
_entity_poly.type
_entity_poly.pdbx_seq_one_letter_code
_entity_poly.pdbx_strand_id
1 'polypeptide(L)'
;MQSKLRTYEIIPNKNICFPIGTVLAVNQLYEILDLPSVFGKHKKNGIDINNLLKALVSYKLTDNFSISKAHEWINREEVLDIFTLPEFSERTLYRVLETLGNNR
;
A
#
# COMPACT_ATOMS: atom_id res chain seq x y z
N MET A 1 38.74 1.87 -14.71
CA MET A 1 38.76 0.44 -14.34
C MET A 1 37.32 -0.07 -14.42
N GLN A 2 37.00 -0.97 -15.35
CA GLN A 2 35.64 -1.52 -15.50
C GLN A 2 35.48 -2.71 -14.55
N SER A 3 34.52 -2.67 -13.63
CA SER A 3 34.26 -3.76 -12.69
C SER A 3 33.67 -4.96 -13.44
N LYS A 4 34.33 -6.11 -13.39
CA LYS A 4 33.74 -7.38 -13.84
C LYS A 4 32.64 -7.79 -12.86
N LEU A 5 31.42 -7.98 -13.37
CA LEU A 5 30.33 -8.58 -12.60
C LEU A 5 30.72 -10.00 -12.20
N ARG A 6 30.53 -10.35 -10.92
CA ARG A 6 30.85 -11.68 -10.36
C ARG A 6 29.64 -12.61 -10.31
N THR A 7 28.44 -12.07 -10.49
CA THR A 7 27.18 -12.82 -10.46
C THR A 7 26.82 -13.23 -11.89
N TYR A 8 26.78 -14.54 -12.13
CA TYR A 8 26.48 -15.11 -13.45
C TYR A 8 25.01 -15.53 -13.60
N GLU A 9 24.34 -15.81 -12.48
CA GLU A 9 22.94 -16.24 -12.45
C GLU A 9 22.21 -15.57 -11.27
N ILE A 10 20.94 -15.20 -11.49
CA ILE A 10 20.05 -14.65 -10.47
C ILE A 10 18.88 -15.63 -10.32
N ILE A 11 18.75 -16.22 -9.13
CA ILE A 11 17.62 -17.09 -8.81
C ILE A 11 16.49 -16.22 -8.26
N PRO A 12 15.33 -16.15 -8.93
CA PRO A 12 14.19 -15.40 -8.40
C PRO A 12 13.71 -16.04 -7.09
N ASN A 13 13.43 -15.20 -6.10
CA ASN A 13 12.81 -15.61 -4.85
C ASN A 13 11.51 -14.85 -4.63
N LYS A 14 10.73 -15.30 -3.64
CA LYS A 14 9.46 -14.66 -3.26
C LYS A 14 9.65 -13.51 -2.27
N ASN A 15 10.89 -13.20 -1.87
CA ASN A 15 11.14 -12.17 -0.87
C ASN A 15 10.76 -10.80 -1.42
N ILE A 16 10.32 -9.96 -0.50
CA ILE A 16 9.82 -8.63 -0.83
C ILE A 16 10.68 -7.61 -0.12
N CYS A 17 11.01 -6.53 -0.82
CA CYS A 17 11.53 -5.35 -0.13
C CYS A 17 10.34 -4.70 0.57
N PHE A 18 10.31 -4.74 1.91
CA PHE A 18 9.25 -4.14 2.69
C PHE A 18 9.74 -2.84 3.34
N PRO A 19 9.21 -1.67 2.93
CA PRO A 19 9.68 -0.36 3.38
C PRO A 19 9.10 -0.01 4.75
N ILE A 20 9.53 -0.72 5.80
CA ILE A 20 8.97 -0.59 7.16
C ILE A 20 9.00 0.86 7.67
N GLY A 21 10.07 1.60 7.37
CA GLY A 21 10.19 3.01 7.76
C GLY A 21 9.10 3.89 7.16
N THR A 22 8.79 3.68 5.88
CA THR A 22 7.70 4.40 5.18
C THR A 22 6.34 4.03 5.76
N VAL A 23 6.11 2.74 6.05
CA VAL A 23 4.84 2.29 6.67
C VAL A 23 4.64 2.92 8.04
N LEU A 24 5.68 2.93 8.89
CA LEU A 24 5.62 3.57 10.21
C LEU A 24 5.39 5.08 10.10
N ALA A 25 6.07 5.76 9.17
CA ALA A 25 5.88 7.19 8.95
C ALA A 25 4.44 7.51 8.49
N VAL A 26 3.90 6.73 7.55
CA VAL A 26 2.51 6.88 7.09
C VAL A 26 1.54 6.67 8.24
N ASN A 27 1.71 5.62 9.05
CA ASN A 27 0.85 5.37 10.21
C ASN A 27 0.89 6.54 11.20
N GLN A 28 2.08 7.03 11.56
CA GLN A 28 2.22 8.17 12.49
C GLN A 28 1.57 9.43 11.92
N LEU A 29 1.83 9.77 10.65
CA LEU A 29 1.23 10.94 10.01
C LEU A 29 -0.29 10.82 9.91
N TYR A 30 -0.81 9.62 9.66
CA TYR A 30 -2.25 9.37 9.57
C TYR A 30 -2.97 9.74 10.87
N GLU A 31 -2.37 9.40 12.01
CA GLU A 31 -2.91 9.72 13.33
C GLU A 31 -2.68 11.21 13.69
N ILE A 32 -1.49 11.75 13.45
CA ILE A 32 -1.16 13.16 13.75
C ILE A 32 -2.09 14.13 13.00
N LEU A 33 -2.43 13.80 11.76
CA LEU A 33 -3.30 14.61 10.91
C LEU A 33 -4.80 14.31 11.11
N ASP A 34 -5.14 13.38 12.01
CA ASP A 34 -6.52 12.90 12.23
C ASP A 34 -7.24 12.53 10.91
N LEU A 35 -6.52 11.89 10.00
CA LEU A 35 -7.09 11.39 8.74
C LEU A 35 -8.21 10.35 8.93
N PRO A 36 -8.27 9.55 10.04
CA PRO A 36 -9.42 8.69 10.29
C PRO A 36 -10.74 9.45 10.38
N SER A 37 -10.78 10.64 10.99
CA SER A 37 -12.02 11.43 11.10
C SER A 37 -12.46 11.99 9.73
N VAL A 38 -11.49 12.29 8.87
CA VAL A 38 -11.73 12.77 7.51
C VAL A 38 -12.23 11.65 6.60
N PHE A 39 -11.54 10.51 6.55
CA PHE A 39 -11.84 9.46 5.58
C PHE A 39 -12.83 8.40 6.07
N GLY A 40 -12.90 8.15 7.38
CA GLY A 40 -13.79 7.16 7.97
C GLY A 40 -15.28 7.44 7.72
N LYS A 41 -15.67 8.70 7.49
CA LYS A 41 -17.06 9.07 7.17
C LYS A 41 -17.51 8.61 5.79
N HIS A 42 -16.59 8.36 4.86
CA HIS A 42 -16.91 8.08 3.46
C HIS A 42 -17.18 6.61 3.16
N LYS A 43 -16.90 5.69 4.10
CA LYS A 43 -17.15 4.26 3.90
C LYS A 43 -17.51 3.57 5.22
N LYS A 44 -18.77 3.14 5.34
CA LYS A 44 -19.29 2.44 6.54
C LYS A 44 -19.20 0.91 6.46
N ASN A 45 -19.21 0.33 5.25
CA ASN A 45 -19.32 -1.11 5.04
C ASN A 45 -18.17 -1.67 4.18
N GLY A 46 -17.81 -2.93 4.43
CA GLY A 46 -16.77 -3.66 3.71
C GLY A 46 -15.38 -3.42 4.30
N ILE A 47 -14.35 -3.49 3.46
CA ILE A 47 -12.94 -3.33 3.88
C ILE A 47 -12.70 -1.91 4.38
N ASP A 48 -11.99 -1.77 5.50
CA ASP A 48 -11.64 -0.49 6.11
C ASP A 48 -10.91 0.42 5.09
N ILE A 49 -11.50 1.58 4.84
CA ILE A 49 -10.93 2.58 3.93
C ILE A 49 -9.61 3.14 4.46
N ASN A 50 -9.47 3.29 5.79
CA ASN A 50 -8.28 3.87 6.39
C ASN A 50 -7.07 2.95 6.20
N ASN A 51 -7.25 1.66 6.45
CA ASN A 51 -6.16 0.69 6.25
C ASN A 51 -5.79 0.55 4.77
N LEU A 52 -6.78 0.60 3.85
CA LEU A 52 -6.51 0.64 2.41
C LEU A 52 -5.73 1.89 2.01
N LEU A 53 -6.05 3.06 2.58
CA LEU A 53 -5.36 4.31 2.28
C LEU A 53 -3.95 4.34 2.87
N LYS A 54 -3.76 3.86 4.10
CA LYS A 54 -2.43 3.66 4.70
C LYS A 54 -1.55 2.79 3.79
N ALA A 55 -2.05 1.62 3.40
CA ALA A 55 -1.34 0.70 2.51
C ALA A 55 -1.02 1.34 1.13
N LEU A 56 -2.00 2.01 0.52
CA LEU A 56 -1.83 2.64 -0.78
C LEU A 56 -0.83 3.80 -0.73
N VAL A 57 -0.88 4.65 0.30
CA VAL A 57 0.05 5.77 0.48
C VAL A 57 1.46 5.24 0.75
N SER A 58 1.62 4.21 1.60
CA SER A 58 2.92 3.58 1.84
C SER A 58 3.56 3.05 0.56
N TYR A 59 2.76 2.39 -0.29
CA TYR A 59 3.22 1.94 -1.60
C TYR A 59 3.62 3.11 -2.50
N LYS A 60 2.78 4.16 -2.55
CA LYS A 60 3.00 5.34 -3.38
C LYS A 60 4.23 6.16 -2.97
N LEU A 61 4.60 6.14 -1.69
CA LEU A 61 5.81 6.78 -1.20
C LEU A 61 7.08 5.94 -1.41
N THR A 62 6.94 4.64 -1.69
CA THR A 62 8.08 3.73 -1.86
C THR A 62 8.38 3.48 -3.33
N ASP A 63 7.46 2.83 -4.04
CA ASP A 63 7.67 2.38 -5.42
C ASP A 63 6.90 3.24 -6.44
N ASN A 64 5.78 3.82 -6.03
CA ASN A 64 4.97 4.77 -6.81
C ASN A 64 4.55 4.32 -8.24
N PHE A 65 4.41 3.02 -8.51
CA PHE A 65 3.91 2.54 -9.81
C PHE A 65 2.37 2.64 -9.95
N SER A 66 1.77 1.87 -10.87
CA SER A 66 0.32 1.85 -11.12
C SER A 66 -0.51 1.32 -9.95
N ILE A 67 -1.83 1.56 -9.97
CA ILE A 67 -2.77 1.00 -8.99
C ILE A 67 -2.83 -0.54 -9.09
N SER A 68 -2.71 -1.11 -10.28
CA SER A 68 -2.61 -2.56 -10.47
C SER A 68 -1.39 -3.14 -9.74
N LYS A 69 -0.23 -2.47 -9.83
CA LYS A 69 0.97 -2.89 -9.09
C LYS A 69 0.85 -2.65 -7.59
N ALA A 70 0.15 -1.59 -7.17
CA ALA A 70 -0.19 -1.40 -5.76
C ALA A 70 -1.08 -2.56 -5.26
N HIS A 71 -2.08 -2.98 -6.03
CA HIS A 71 -2.95 -4.11 -5.68
C HIS A 71 -2.15 -5.41 -5.52
N GLU A 72 -1.27 -5.73 -6.47
CA GLU A 72 -0.38 -6.90 -6.39
C GLU A 72 0.55 -6.84 -5.17
N TRP A 73 1.06 -5.66 -4.81
CA TRP A 73 1.93 -5.49 -3.66
C TRP A 73 1.17 -5.60 -2.33
N ILE A 74 0.00 -4.96 -2.21
CA ILE A 74 -0.80 -4.96 -0.98
C ILE A 74 -1.36 -6.36 -0.69
N ASN A 75 -1.76 -7.15 -1.70
CA ASN A 75 -2.30 -8.50 -1.51
C ASN A 75 -1.25 -9.59 -1.22
N ARG A 76 -0.01 -9.20 -0.93
CA ARG A 76 0.98 -10.11 -0.37
C ARG A 76 0.64 -10.36 1.09
N GLU A 77 0.76 -11.60 1.53
CA GLU A 77 0.32 -12.05 2.86
C GLU A 77 0.91 -11.19 3.99
N GLU A 78 2.20 -10.87 3.91
CA GLU A 78 2.90 -10.08 4.93
C GLU A 78 2.39 -8.63 4.97
N VAL A 79 1.99 -8.08 3.83
CA VAL A 79 1.49 -6.71 3.73
C VAL A 79 0.05 -6.63 4.22
N LEU A 80 -0.78 -7.63 3.86
CA LEU A 80 -2.14 -7.76 4.37
C LEU A 80 -2.17 -7.84 5.91
N ASP A 81 -1.27 -8.64 6.50
CA ASP A 81 -1.16 -8.77 7.95
C ASP A 81 -0.80 -7.42 8.63
N ILE A 82 0.22 -6.72 8.11
CA ILE A 82 0.68 -5.44 8.66
C ILE A 82 -0.40 -4.36 8.66
N PHE A 83 -1.23 -4.31 7.61
CA PHE A 83 -2.33 -3.34 7.52
C PHE A 83 -3.67 -3.88 8.05
N THR A 84 -3.70 -5.11 8.58
CA THR A 84 -4.92 -5.78 9.04
C THR A 84 -6.02 -5.76 7.97
N LEU A 85 -5.64 -6.15 6.75
CA LEU A 85 -6.50 -6.18 5.57
C LEU A 85 -6.80 -7.63 5.15
N PRO A 86 -8.03 -7.95 4.74
CA PRO A 86 -8.29 -9.18 4.00
C PRO A 86 -7.83 -9.03 2.54
N GLU A 87 -7.65 -10.15 1.83
CA GLU A 87 -7.43 -10.12 0.38
C GLU A 87 -8.61 -9.42 -0.34
N PHE A 88 -8.31 -8.66 -1.39
CA PHE A 88 -9.30 -7.89 -2.12
C PHE A 88 -9.01 -7.80 -3.61
N SER A 89 -10.05 -7.50 -4.41
CA SER A 89 -9.91 -7.27 -5.85
C SER A 89 -9.35 -5.88 -6.17
N GLU A 90 -8.60 -5.74 -7.27
CA GLU A 90 -8.05 -4.45 -7.74
C GLU A 90 -9.11 -3.34 -7.84
N ARG A 91 -10.33 -3.70 -8.26
CA ARG A 91 -11.48 -2.80 -8.34
C ARG A 91 -11.77 -2.09 -7.02
N THR A 92 -11.42 -2.68 -5.88
CA THR A 92 -11.58 -2.09 -4.55
C THR A 92 -10.76 -0.82 -4.40
N LEU A 93 -9.51 -0.79 -4.87
CA LEU A 93 -8.67 0.42 -4.79
C LEU A 93 -9.21 1.53 -5.68
N TYR A 94 -9.63 1.20 -6.91
CA TYR A 94 -10.24 2.20 -7.80
C TYR A 94 -11.53 2.77 -7.21
N ARG A 95 -12.39 1.94 -6.60
CA ARG A 95 -13.60 2.42 -5.92
C ARG A 95 -13.29 3.32 -4.73
N VAL A 96 -12.24 3.02 -3.96
CA VAL A 96 -11.79 3.91 -2.88
C VAL A 96 -11.34 5.26 -3.43
N LEU A 97 -10.53 5.26 -4.48
CA LEU A 97 -10.07 6.50 -5.13
C LEU A 97 -11.22 7.31 -5.75
N GLU A 98 -12.18 6.63 -6.40
CA GLU A 98 -13.39 7.24 -6.94
C GLU A 98 -14.25 7.85 -5.81
N THR A 99 -14.43 7.13 -4.70
CA THR A 99 -15.15 7.63 -3.52
C THR A 99 -14.50 8.90 -3.00
N LEU A 100 -13.17 8.92 -2.86
CA LEU A 100 -12.45 10.12 -2.44
C LEU A 100 -12.57 11.27 -3.44
N GLY A 101 -12.45 10.98 -4.75
CA GLY A 101 -12.56 11.98 -5.80
C GLY A 101 -13.94 12.64 -5.89
N ASN A 102 -15.00 11.90 -5.53
CA ASN A 102 -16.37 12.42 -5.49
C ASN A 102 -16.67 13.27 -4.24
N ASN A 103 -15.83 13.21 -3.21
CA ASN A 103 -16.01 13.92 -1.94
C ASN A 103 -14.95 15.04 -1.76
N ARG A 104 -14.58 15.71 -2.86
CA ARG A 104 -13.62 16.83 -2.91
C ARG A 104 -14.03 18.03 -2.07
#